data_AF-A0A293MS87-F1
#
_entry.id   AF-A0A293MS87-F1
#
_cell.length_a   1.000
_cell.length_b   1.000
_cell.length_c   1.000
_cell.angle_alpha   90.00
_cell.angle_beta   90.00
_cell.angle_gamma   90.00
#
_symmetry.space_group_name_H-M   'P 1'
#
loop_
_entity.id
_entity.type
_entity.pdbx_description
1 polymer ?
#
loop_
_entity_poly.entity_id
_entity_poly.type
_entity_poly.pdbx_seq_one_letter_code
_entity_poly.pdbx_strand_id
1 'polypeptide(L)'
;MARATDYIKSLTDEDLKNKNIGSITDLLKAVKSLCVNLWPSEIVNTSSLCLDVVLRMLKCSHFNARMNGLKELIKLIEDCSATNSSRAAIDAEQLLDWLTENRVLSVTLESNIDQVQYMDKIKAIIEFIGPRLSLDELTKIWDMQDKQNCQVVDNIHGIVAAASTKFNTQQFDHLISLISKAWRNGTDAAWRRLLTFIGKLGKESSQGKTSTKLLDLLCELSHSSLLSKAHAEQVVEEYSVRRQYVSRCVEDIKKGAWVLPALKLLKSVSGSNSKVTYYKQDKSIFNELNRNHDVVKLVTISLAHCHKEAVKRVQDKLLLPNVLVDAVYTHQEHIMTHLDFLQFLLKEGSQYLPWSRAKEIWETLVANPDACETDREMCFDWFEKCLPDLEAETQSQLFQQKLLRMDPSQVTSQAFSCFKTYFEQVNIHEGKLKKRGPITIVEKLDLTGMDFLWQISLAAPQEEIAELAIDFILELSYKFLSPRLKKDVVSLHHRFINECYNRLKVVAMTMGDRAMPLPCPTPPRH
;
A
#
# COMPACT_ATOMS: atom_id res chain seq x y z
N MET A 1 -53.25 17.97 -34.04
CA MET A 1 -51.80 18.05 -34.29
C MET A 1 -51.37 19.50 -34.51
N ALA A 2 -51.77 20.18 -35.61
CA ALA A 2 -51.39 21.58 -35.88
C ALA A 2 -51.56 22.54 -34.68
N ARG A 3 -52.74 22.57 -34.03
CA ARG A 3 -52.97 23.40 -32.84
C ARG A 3 -52.01 23.13 -31.68
N ALA A 4 -51.61 21.87 -31.47
CA ALA A 4 -50.67 21.52 -30.40
C ALA A 4 -49.24 21.96 -30.77
N THR A 5 -48.85 21.74 -32.03
CA THR A 5 -47.55 22.20 -32.57
C THR A 5 -47.43 23.72 -32.53
N ASP A 6 -48.47 24.45 -32.91
CA ASP A 6 -48.52 25.92 -32.88
C ASP A 6 -48.48 26.45 -31.44
N TYR A 7 -49.21 25.80 -30.53
CA TYR A 7 -49.14 26.12 -29.10
C TYR A 7 -47.71 25.97 -28.56
N ILE A 8 -47.03 24.86 -28.85
CA ILE A 8 -45.66 24.61 -28.40
C ILE A 8 -44.67 25.62 -28.99
N LYS A 9 -44.81 25.96 -30.28
CA LYS A 9 -43.99 27.00 -30.93
C LYS A 9 -44.22 28.39 -30.34
N SER A 10 -45.43 28.69 -29.87
CA SER A 10 -45.79 29.98 -29.28
C SER A 10 -45.28 30.20 -27.85
N LEU A 11 -44.75 29.17 -27.19
CA LEU A 11 -44.25 29.25 -25.82
C LEU A 11 -43.09 30.25 -25.71
N THR A 12 -43.10 31.08 -24.68
CA THR A 12 -42.04 32.03 -24.35
C THR A 12 -41.06 31.44 -23.33
N ASP A 13 -39.91 32.09 -23.14
CA ASP A 13 -38.92 31.65 -22.16
C ASP A 13 -39.41 31.80 -20.71
N GLU A 14 -40.41 32.66 -20.45
CA GLU A 14 -41.09 32.72 -19.14
C GLU A 14 -42.00 31.51 -18.91
N ASP A 15 -42.69 31.03 -19.94
CA ASP A 15 -43.50 29.81 -19.85
C ASP A 15 -42.64 28.59 -19.54
N LEU A 16 -41.38 28.59 -20.01
CA LEU A 16 -40.41 27.55 -19.74
C LEU A 16 -39.87 27.56 -18.29
N LYS A 17 -40.16 28.60 -17.49
CA LYS A 17 -39.79 28.65 -16.06
C LYS A 17 -40.85 28.02 -15.15
N ASN A 18 -42.08 27.84 -15.65
CA ASN A 18 -43.20 27.38 -14.84
C ASN A 18 -43.10 25.89 -14.46
N LYS A 19 -43.66 25.53 -13.30
CA LYS A 19 -43.65 24.16 -12.76
C LYS A 19 -44.33 23.12 -13.66
N ASN A 20 -45.13 23.56 -14.64
CA ASN A 20 -45.88 22.69 -15.56
C ASN A 20 -45.10 22.28 -16.81
N ILE A 21 -43.78 22.54 -16.85
CA ILE A 21 -42.98 22.21 -18.05
C ILE A 21 -42.93 20.71 -18.36
N GLY A 22 -43.07 19.86 -17.34
CA GLY A 22 -43.22 18.41 -17.53
C GLY A 22 -44.44 18.08 -18.41
N SER A 23 -45.52 18.84 -18.29
CA SER A 23 -46.73 18.67 -19.11
C SER A 23 -46.49 18.99 -20.58
N ILE A 24 -45.55 19.89 -20.90
CA ILE A 24 -45.18 20.20 -22.30
C ILE A 24 -44.41 19.02 -22.89
N THR A 25 -43.48 18.43 -22.14
CA THR A 25 -42.75 17.23 -22.58
C THR A 25 -43.67 16.01 -22.74
N ASP A 26 -44.67 15.87 -21.85
CA ASP A 26 -45.66 14.79 -21.95
C ASP A 26 -46.62 14.99 -23.13
N LEU A 27 -47.01 16.24 -23.41
CA LEU A 27 -47.78 16.59 -24.60
C LEU A 27 -47.02 16.24 -25.88
N LEU A 28 -45.72 16.59 -25.96
CA LEU A 28 -44.86 16.24 -27.09
C LEU A 28 -44.78 14.72 -27.29
N LYS A 29 -44.63 13.93 -26.21
CA LYS A 29 -44.63 12.46 -26.27
C LYS A 29 -45.96 11.89 -26.76
N ALA A 30 -47.07 12.44 -26.29
CA ALA A 30 -48.40 12.04 -26.72
C ALA A 30 -48.62 12.35 -28.21
N VAL A 31 -48.25 13.56 -28.66
CA VAL A 31 -48.33 13.97 -30.06
C VAL A 31 -47.45 13.07 -30.94
N LYS A 32 -46.21 12.78 -30.50
CA LYS A 32 -45.28 11.91 -31.22
C LYS A 32 -45.82 10.48 -31.36
N SER A 33 -46.40 9.94 -30.29
CA SER A 33 -47.06 8.61 -30.31
C SER A 33 -48.26 8.56 -31.26
N LEU A 34 -49.03 9.65 -31.36
CA LEU A 34 -50.13 9.77 -32.32
C LEU A 34 -49.62 9.86 -33.76
N CYS A 35 -48.54 10.59 -34.02
CA CYS A 35 -47.92 10.70 -35.34
C CYS A 35 -47.48 9.34 -35.90
N VAL A 36 -46.98 8.43 -35.06
CA VAL A 36 -46.60 7.06 -35.48
C VAL A 36 -47.75 6.30 -36.14
N ASN A 37 -48.98 6.49 -35.63
CA ASN A 37 -50.14 5.71 -36.07
C ASN A 37 -51.00 6.44 -37.10
N LEU A 38 -51.05 7.77 -37.04
CA LEU A 38 -52.01 8.58 -37.80
C LEU A 38 -51.34 9.48 -38.86
N TRP A 39 -50.12 9.97 -38.60
CA TRP A 39 -49.42 10.92 -39.49
C TRP A 39 -47.91 10.64 -39.59
N PRO A 40 -47.50 9.56 -40.27
CA PRO A 40 -46.09 9.15 -40.33
C PRO A 40 -45.16 10.22 -40.92
N SER A 41 -45.65 11.06 -41.83
CA SER A 41 -44.89 12.17 -42.45
C SER A 41 -44.50 13.28 -41.45
N GLU A 42 -45.17 13.37 -40.30
CA GLU A 42 -45.00 14.46 -39.32
C GLU A 42 -44.09 14.06 -38.15
N ILE A 43 -43.56 12.83 -38.16
CA ILE A 43 -42.66 12.32 -37.12
C ILE A 43 -41.36 13.13 -37.07
N VAL A 44 -40.79 13.48 -38.24
CA VAL A 44 -39.56 14.27 -38.33
C VAL A 44 -39.77 15.68 -37.78
N ASN A 45 -40.86 16.35 -38.18
CA ASN A 45 -41.21 17.69 -37.68
C ASN A 45 -41.43 17.71 -36.16
N THR A 46 -42.12 16.71 -35.63
CA THR A 46 -42.38 16.58 -34.19
C THR A 46 -41.09 16.28 -33.41
N SER A 47 -40.19 15.49 -34.00
CA SER A 47 -38.87 15.19 -33.41
C SER A 47 -37.97 16.42 -33.38
N SER A 48 -37.93 17.19 -34.47
CA SER A 48 -37.22 18.48 -34.51
C SER A 48 -37.77 19.45 -33.46
N LEU A 49 -39.09 19.58 -33.36
CA LEU A 49 -39.73 20.46 -32.37
C LEU A 49 -39.39 20.04 -30.93
N CYS A 50 -39.32 18.73 -30.67
CA CYS A 50 -38.92 18.22 -29.35
C CYS A 50 -37.49 18.63 -29.00
N LEU A 51 -36.55 18.47 -29.95
CA LEU A 51 -35.17 18.90 -29.78
C LEU A 51 -35.06 20.43 -29.59
N ASP A 52 -35.81 21.22 -30.35
CA ASP A 52 -35.83 22.68 -30.22
C ASP A 52 -36.29 23.13 -28.84
N VAL A 53 -37.36 22.50 -28.31
CA VAL A 53 -37.86 22.79 -26.95
C VAL A 53 -36.81 22.43 -25.90
N VAL A 54 -36.16 21.26 -26.03
CA VAL A 54 -35.07 20.85 -25.13
C VAL A 54 -33.93 21.87 -25.16
N LEU A 55 -33.48 22.31 -26.35
CA LEU A 55 -32.41 23.30 -26.46
C LEU A 55 -32.78 24.64 -25.84
N ARG A 56 -34.03 25.10 -26.03
CA ARG A 56 -34.53 26.32 -25.38
C ARG A 56 -34.49 26.17 -23.86
N MET A 57 -34.93 25.04 -23.32
CA MET A 57 -34.88 24.75 -21.89
C MET A 57 -33.44 24.76 -21.34
N LEU A 58 -32.47 24.25 -22.09
CA LEU A 58 -31.04 24.28 -21.72
C LEU A 58 -30.46 25.70 -21.77
N LYS A 59 -30.89 26.54 -22.72
CA LYS A 59 -30.44 27.93 -22.86
C LYS A 59 -31.10 28.89 -21.86
N CYS A 60 -32.27 28.55 -21.30
CA CYS A 60 -32.97 29.38 -20.32
C CYS A 60 -32.07 29.74 -19.12
N SER A 61 -32.22 30.95 -18.59
CA SER A 61 -31.45 31.41 -17.41
C SER A 61 -31.82 30.69 -16.10
N HIS A 62 -32.99 30.04 -16.04
CA HIS A 62 -33.53 29.46 -14.82
C HIS A 62 -33.11 28.00 -14.62
N PHE A 63 -32.59 27.67 -13.43
CA PHE A 63 -32.06 26.35 -13.09
C PHE A 63 -33.05 25.20 -13.36
N ASN A 64 -34.31 25.33 -12.90
CA ASN A 64 -35.33 24.29 -13.11
C ASN A 64 -35.61 23.98 -14.58
N ALA A 65 -35.60 24.99 -15.46
CA ALA A 65 -35.81 24.79 -16.89
C ALA A 65 -34.67 23.95 -17.47
N ARG A 66 -33.43 24.32 -17.15
CA ARG A 66 -32.23 23.58 -17.56
C ARG A 66 -32.21 22.16 -17.04
N MET A 67 -32.53 21.96 -15.77
CA MET A 67 -32.59 20.62 -15.16
C MET A 67 -33.64 19.74 -15.85
N ASN A 68 -34.81 20.28 -16.19
CA ASN A 68 -35.81 19.53 -16.94
C ASN A 68 -35.36 19.25 -18.38
N GLY A 69 -34.64 20.18 -19.02
CA GLY A 69 -34.04 19.97 -20.33
C GLY A 69 -33.04 18.80 -20.30
N LEU A 70 -32.17 18.74 -19.29
CA LEU A 70 -31.24 17.63 -19.10
C LEU A 70 -31.95 16.30 -18.86
N LYS A 71 -32.99 16.29 -18.02
CA LYS A 71 -33.78 15.08 -17.75
C LYS A 71 -34.45 14.55 -19.02
N GLU A 72 -34.99 15.45 -19.84
CA GLU A 72 -35.64 15.04 -21.08
C GLU A 72 -34.62 14.57 -22.12
N LEU A 73 -33.46 15.21 -22.20
CA LEU A 73 -32.36 14.76 -23.06
C LEU A 73 -31.85 13.36 -22.67
N ILE A 74 -31.72 13.06 -21.38
CA ILE A 74 -31.36 11.72 -20.91
C ILE A 74 -32.40 10.68 -21.33
N LYS A 75 -33.70 10.99 -21.20
CA LYS A 75 -34.75 10.07 -21.68
C LYS A 75 -34.64 9.83 -23.18
N LEU A 76 -34.34 10.85 -23.98
CA LEU A 76 -34.10 10.68 -25.42
C LEU A 76 -32.92 9.74 -25.70
N ILE A 77 -31.84 9.83 -24.92
CA ILE A 77 -30.68 8.92 -25.02
C ILE A 77 -31.06 7.48 -24.64
N GLU A 78 -31.84 7.30 -23.57
CA GLU A 78 -32.35 6.00 -23.13
C GLU A 78 -33.26 5.38 -24.20
N ASP A 79 -34.14 6.17 -24.81
CA ASP A 79 -35.04 5.75 -25.89
C ASP A 79 -34.28 5.31 -27.16
N CYS A 80 -33.13 5.94 -27.46
CA CYS A 80 -32.24 5.54 -28.56
C CYS A 80 -31.58 4.18 -28.31
N SER A 81 -31.32 3.85 -27.04
CA SER A 81 -30.56 2.67 -26.63
C SER A 81 -31.44 1.42 -26.42
N ALA A 82 -32.77 1.57 -26.42
CA ALA A 82 -33.71 0.50 -26.15
C ALA A 82 -33.85 -0.46 -27.34
N THR A 83 -33.77 -1.77 -27.07
CA THR A 83 -33.86 -2.86 -28.07
C THR A 83 -35.22 -2.98 -28.77
N ASN A 84 -36.27 -2.34 -28.23
CA ASN A 84 -37.59 -2.21 -28.83
C ASN A 84 -37.88 -0.73 -29.15
N SER A 85 -36.94 -0.02 -29.79
CA SER A 85 -37.10 1.39 -30.13
C SER A 85 -38.41 1.60 -30.92
N SER A 86 -39.30 2.44 -30.39
CA SER A 86 -40.55 2.76 -31.10
C SER A 86 -40.23 3.35 -32.49
N ARG A 87 -41.13 3.22 -33.47
CA ARG A 87 -41.01 3.94 -34.77
C ARG A 87 -40.95 5.47 -34.62
N ALA A 88 -41.21 5.99 -33.41
CA ALA A 88 -41.06 7.39 -33.04
C ALA A 88 -39.71 7.73 -32.41
N ALA A 89 -38.81 6.79 -32.12
CA ALA A 89 -37.53 7.14 -31.48
C ALA A 89 -36.68 7.99 -32.45
N ILE A 90 -35.92 8.94 -31.90
CA ILE A 90 -34.91 9.66 -32.68
C ILE A 90 -33.75 8.69 -32.87
N ASP A 91 -33.14 8.66 -34.05
CA ASP A 91 -31.97 7.82 -34.29
C ASP A 91 -30.77 8.31 -33.47
N ALA A 92 -29.93 7.38 -33.00
CA ALA A 92 -28.79 7.71 -32.16
C ALA A 92 -27.77 8.62 -32.87
N GLU A 93 -27.51 8.39 -34.16
CA GLU A 93 -26.60 9.23 -34.95
C GLU A 93 -27.19 10.62 -35.16
N GLN A 94 -28.50 10.71 -35.44
CA GLN A 94 -29.19 11.99 -35.58
C GLN A 94 -29.14 12.82 -34.27
N LEU A 95 -29.30 12.18 -33.12
CA LEU A 95 -29.20 12.85 -31.82
C LEU A 95 -27.76 13.31 -31.54
N LEU A 96 -26.76 12.51 -31.91
CA LEU A 96 -25.34 12.87 -31.78
C LEU A 96 -24.95 14.05 -32.68
N ASP A 97 -25.40 14.06 -33.94
CA ASP A 97 -25.21 15.19 -34.86
C ASP A 97 -25.80 16.47 -34.25
N TRP A 98 -27.04 16.39 -33.78
CA TRP A 98 -27.73 17.53 -33.18
C TRP A 98 -27.01 18.07 -31.92
N LEU A 99 -26.54 17.19 -31.03
CA LEU A 99 -25.78 17.55 -29.83
C LEU A 99 -24.50 18.33 -30.18
N THR A 100 -23.83 17.90 -31.25
CA THR A 100 -22.59 18.47 -31.75
C THR A 100 -22.83 19.83 -32.42
N GLU A 101 -23.77 19.91 -33.35
CA GLU A 101 -24.13 21.14 -34.09
C GLU A 101 -24.57 22.26 -33.15
N ASN A 102 -25.36 21.93 -32.11
CA ASN A 102 -25.88 22.90 -31.17
C ASN A 102 -24.94 23.19 -29.98
N ARG A 103 -23.75 22.56 -29.96
CA ARG A 103 -22.74 22.70 -28.89
C ARG A 103 -23.34 22.53 -27.50
N VAL A 104 -24.19 21.52 -27.33
CA VAL A 104 -24.98 21.33 -26.11
C VAL A 104 -24.11 21.23 -24.86
N LEU A 105 -22.95 20.58 -24.95
CA LEU A 105 -21.99 20.52 -23.85
C LEU A 105 -21.44 21.90 -23.44
N SER A 106 -21.21 22.80 -24.39
CA SER A 106 -20.77 24.16 -24.06
C SER A 106 -21.89 24.91 -23.32
N VAL A 107 -23.13 24.83 -23.81
CA VAL A 107 -24.29 25.48 -23.19
C VAL A 107 -24.54 24.98 -21.77
N THR A 108 -24.40 23.67 -21.53
CA THR A 108 -24.67 23.07 -20.21
C THR A 108 -23.53 23.29 -19.23
N LEU A 109 -22.28 23.31 -19.69
CA LEU A 109 -21.11 23.51 -18.82
C LEU A 109 -20.78 24.98 -18.55
N GLU A 110 -21.46 25.93 -19.19
CA GLU A 110 -21.29 27.37 -18.94
C GLU A 110 -21.66 27.81 -17.50
N SER A 111 -22.50 27.04 -16.78
CA SER A 111 -22.96 27.43 -15.44
C SER A 111 -23.55 26.26 -14.65
N ASN A 112 -23.62 26.43 -13.32
CA ASN A 112 -24.08 25.40 -12.37
C ASN A 112 -23.13 24.19 -12.26
N ILE A 113 -21.86 24.34 -12.66
CA ILE A 113 -20.83 23.29 -12.59
C ILE A 113 -20.44 22.93 -11.15
N ASP A 114 -20.82 23.76 -10.18
CA ASP A 114 -20.71 23.52 -8.74
C ASP A 114 -21.81 22.58 -8.21
N GLN A 115 -22.94 22.48 -8.92
CA GLN A 115 -24.12 21.73 -8.49
C GLN A 115 -24.03 20.25 -8.85
N VAL A 116 -23.82 19.38 -7.86
CA VAL A 116 -23.62 17.93 -8.06
C VAL A 116 -24.77 17.27 -8.83
N GLN A 117 -26.02 17.56 -8.47
CA GLN A 117 -27.19 16.96 -9.11
C GLN A 117 -27.30 17.33 -10.60
N TYR A 118 -26.82 18.52 -10.97
CA TYR A 118 -26.79 18.99 -12.35
C TYR A 118 -25.68 18.28 -13.13
N MET A 119 -24.49 18.20 -12.53
CA MET A 119 -23.34 17.50 -13.11
C MET A 119 -23.55 16.00 -13.25
N ASP A 120 -24.29 15.36 -12.34
CA ASP A 120 -24.70 13.95 -12.45
C ASP A 120 -25.56 13.69 -13.68
N LYS A 121 -26.39 14.65 -14.10
CA LYS A 121 -27.17 14.54 -15.34
C LYS A 121 -26.29 14.74 -16.58
N ILE A 122 -25.31 15.64 -16.50
CA ILE A 122 -24.33 15.82 -17.58
C ILE A 122 -23.47 14.57 -17.79
N LYS A 123 -23.14 13.80 -16.74
CA LYS A 123 -22.40 12.52 -16.86
C LYS A 123 -23.04 11.57 -17.87
N ALA A 124 -24.36 11.40 -17.82
CA ALA A 124 -25.07 10.52 -18.75
C ALA A 124 -25.01 11.03 -20.21
N ILE A 125 -25.08 12.35 -20.38
CA ILE A 125 -25.04 12.98 -21.71
C ILE A 125 -23.63 12.91 -22.32
N ILE A 126 -22.59 13.22 -21.53
CA ILE A 126 -21.21 13.17 -21.99
C ILE A 126 -20.73 11.74 -22.25
N GLU A 127 -21.25 10.76 -21.50
CA GLU A 127 -20.99 9.34 -21.76
C GLU A 127 -21.51 8.94 -23.16
N PHE A 128 -22.70 9.41 -23.54
CA PHE A 128 -23.26 9.19 -24.88
C PHE A 128 -22.45 9.90 -25.98
N ILE A 129 -22.02 11.14 -25.76
CA ILE A 129 -21.22 11.93 -26.71
C ILE A 129 -19.78 11.43 -26.81
N GLY A 130 -19.27 10.75 -25.79
CA GLY A 130 -17.86 10.36 -25.61
C GLY A 130 -17.11 9.98 -26.89
N PRO A 131 -17.61 9.04 -27.72
CA PRO A 131 -16.93 8.62 -28.95
C PRO A 131 -16.65 9.73 -29.98
N ARG A 132 -17.46 10.78 -29.99
CA ARG A 132 -17.39 11.91 -30.95
C ARG A 132 -16.75 13.17 -30.37
N LEU A 133 -16.43 13.17 -29.08
CA LEU A 133 -15.83 14.33 -28.42
C LEU A 133 -14.48 14.67 -29.07
N SER A 134 -14.32 15.89 -29.60
CA SER A 134 -13.02 16.30 -30.15
C SER A 134 -11.98 16.48 -29.05
N LEU A 135 -10.69 16.38 -29.40
CA LEU A 135 -9.59 16.60 -28.45
C LEU A 135 -9.61 18.03 -27.88
N ASP A 136 -10.02 19.01 -28.69
CA ASP A 136 -10.17 20.41 -28.28
C ASP A 136 -11.31 20.58 -27.28
N GLU A 137 -12.46 19.93 -27.49
CA GLU A 137 -13.57 19.95 -26.53
C GLU A 137 -13.17 19.27 -25.22
N LEU A 138 -12.49 18.13 -25.28
CA LEU A 138 -11.98 17.46 -24.09
C LEU A 138 -11.02 18.37 -23.30
N THR A 139 -10.13 19.09 -23.99
CA THR A 139 -9.23 20.07 -23.37
C THR A 139 -9.99 21.21 -22.71
N LYS A 140 -11.00 21.77 -23.40
CA LYS A 140 -11.84 22.84 -22.84
C LYS A 140 -12.57 22.39 -21.59
N ILE A 141 -13.12 21.18 -21.59
CA ILE A 141 -13.80 20.60 -20.41
C ILE A 141 -12.80 20.39 -19.28
N TRP A 142 -11.60 19.88 -19.58
CA TRP A 142 -10.55 19.68 -18.59
C TRP A 142 -10.09 21.00 -17.95
N ASP A 143 -9.89 22.04 -18.75
CA ASP A 143 -9.39 23.34 -18.31
C ASP A 143 -10.42 24.12 -17.47
N MET A 144 -11.71 23.75 -17.51
CA MET A 144 -12.75 24.34 -16.63
C MET A 144 -12.46 24.14 -15.14
N GLN A 145 -11.59 23.20 -14.77
CA GLN A 145 -11.20 22.97 -13.39
C GLN A 145 -10.16 23.98 -12.86
N ASP A 146 -9.46 24.70 -13.76
CA ASP A 146 -8.35 25.57 -13.35
C ASP A 146 -8.84 26.72 -12.46
N LYS A 147 -8.14 26.94 -11.34
CA LYS A 147 -8.46 27.98 -10.33
C LYS A 147 -9.89 27.93 -9.76
N GLN A 148 -10.58 26.79 -9.87
CA GLN A 148 -11.90 26.61 -9.28
C GLN A 148 -11.86 26.04 -7.85
N ASN A 149 -13.02 25.99 -7.20
CA ASN A 149 -13.16 25.33 -5.91
C ASN A 149 -13.09 23.80 -6.03
N CYS A 150 -12.92 23.14 -4.89
CA CYS A 150 -12.85 21.68 -4.80
C CYS A 150 -14.03 20.96 -5.47
N GLN A 151 -15.25 21.40 -5.19
CA GLN A 151 -16.48 20.80 -5.67
C GLN A 151 -16.52 20.75 -7.21
N VAL A 152 -16.15 21.86 -7.85
CA VAL A 152 -16.12 21.98 -9.31
C VAL A 152 -15.07 21.05 -9.91
N VAL A 153 -13.86 20.99 -9.32
CA VAL A 153 -12.82 20.06 -9.78
C VAL A 153 -13.31 18.62 -9.73
N ASP A 154 -13.96 18.21 -8.63
CA ASP A 154 -14.47 16.85 -8.47
C ASP A 154 -15.63 16.54 -9.43
N ASN A 155 -16.46 17.54 -9.73
CA ASN A 155 -17.52 17.43 -10.74
C ASN A 155 -16.95 17.27 -12.16
N ILE A 156 -15.92 18.06 -12.52
CA ILE A 156 -15.22 17.96 -13.82
C ILE A 156 -14.54 16.59 -13.97
N HIS A 157 -13.77 16.16 -12.96
CA HIS A 157 -13.24 14.79 -12.91
C HIS A 157 -14.35 13.75 -13.02
N GLY A 158 -15.49 14.00 -12.38
CA GLY A 158 -16.66 13.14 -12.45
C GLY A 158 -17.22 12.93 -13.85
N ILE A 159 -17.35 13.98 -14.65
CA ILE A 159 -17.86 13.92 -16.03
C ILE A 159 -16.84 13.35 -17.01
N VAL A 160 -15.55 13.69 -16.85
CA VAL A 160 -14.49 13.17 -17.71
C VAL A 160 -14.31 11.67 -17.49
N ALA A 161 -14.43 11.20 -16.23
CA ALA A 161 -14.41 9.79 -15.91
C ALA A 161 -15.54 9.02 -16.62
N ALA A 162 -16.78 9.53 -16.53
CA ALA A 162 -17.93 8.92 -17.20
C ALA A 162 -17.72 8.85 -18.73
N ALA A 163 -17.24 9.92 -19.35
CA ALA A 163 -16.95 9.97 -20.78
C ALA A 163 -15.84 8.99 -21.20
N SER A 164 -14.84 8.79 -20.34
CA SER A 164 -13.66 7.95 -20.63
C SER A 164 -14.00 6.48 -20.93
N THR A 165 -15.14 6.00 -20.44
CA THR A 165 -15.63 4.63 -20.68
C THR A 165 -15.91 4.35 -22.16
N LYS A 166 -16.13 5.39 -22.97
CA LYS A 166 -16.43 5.33 -24.40
C LYS A 166 -15.35 5.94 -25.29
N PHE A 167 -14.22 6.36 -24.71
CA PHE A 167 -13.15 6.99 -25.48
C PHE A 167 -12.46 6.00 -26.44
N ASN A 168 -12.11 6.52 -27.61
CA ASN A 168 -11.17 5.86 -28.50
C ASN A 168 -9.72 6.05 -28.00
N THR A 169 -8.76 5.39 -28.66
CA THR A 169 -7.35 5.43 -28.24
C THR A 169 -6.75 6.84 -28.25
N GLN A 170 -7.08 7.68 -29.24
CA GLN A 170 -6.53 9.04 -29.34
C GLN A 170 -7.06 9.95 -28.22
N GLN A 171 -8.36 9.89 -27.94
CA GLN A 171 -8.99 10.65 -26.85
C GLN A 171 -8.40 10.26 -25.49
N PHE A 172 -8.20 8.95 -25.28
CA PHE A 172 -7.63 8.46 -24.03
C PHE A 172 -6.16 8.86 -23.85
N ASP A 173 -5.36 8.78 -24.91
CA ASP A 173 -3.95 9.21 -24.90
C ASP A 173 -3.83 10.73 -24.66
N HIS A 174 -4.76 11.51 -25.21
CA HIS A 174 -4.84 12.95 -24.93
C HIS A 174 -5.21 13.23 -23.46
N LEU A 175 -6.16 12.49 -22.88
CA LEU A 175 -6.50 12.60 -21.46
C LEU A 175 -5.28 12.30 -20.57
N ILE A 176 -4.50 11.26 -20.89
CA ILE A 176 -3.25 10.93 -20.20
C ILE A 176 -2.26 12.11 -20.25
N SER A 177 -2.12 12.76 -21.40
CA SER A 177 -1.26 13.94 -21.56
C SER A 177 -1.72 15.11 -20.69
N LEU A 178 -3.03 15.35 -20.62
CA LEU A 178 -3.62 16.39 -19.75
C LEU A 178 -3.36 16.11 -18.26
N ILE A 179 -3.56 14.86 -17.81
CA ILE A 179 -3.26 14.43 -16.45
C ILE A 179 -1.76 14.62 -16.14
N SER A 180 -0.89 14.22 -17.06
CA SER A 180 0.57 14.37 -16.90
C SER A 180 0.99 15.83 -16.76
N LYS A 181 0.39 16.73 -17.55
CA LYS A 181 0.62 18.17 -17.48
C LYS A 181 0.10 18.75 -16.16
N ALA A 182 -1.10 18.36 -15.73
CA ALA A 182 -1.70 18.77 -14.46
C ALA A 182 -0.88 18.29 -13.26
N TRP A 183 -0.28 17.10 -13.34
CA TRP A 183 0.60 16.56 -12.32
C TRP A 183 1.87 17.40 -12.14
N ARG A 184 2.57 17.70 -13.25
CA ARG A 184 3.84 18.46 -13.20
C ARG A 184 3.70 19.87 -12.61
N ASN A 185 2.54 20.48 -12.80
CA ASN A 185 2.26 21.85 -12.33
C ASN A 185 1.39 21.89 -11.06
N GLY A 186 1.04 20.73 -10.51
CA GLY A 186 0.07 20.58 -9.42
C GLY A 186 0.63 20.89 -8.04
N THR A 187 -0.27 21.20 -7.11
CA THR A 187 0.01 21.29 -5.66
C THR A 187 -0.34 19.96 -4.96
N ASP A 188 0.02 19.80 -3.68
CA ASP A 188 -0.31 18.61 -2.87
C ASP A 188 -1.80 18.23 -2.96
N ALA A 189 -2.69 19.23 -2.87
CA ALA A 189 -4.14 19.04 -2.95
C ALA A 189 -4.60 18.65 -4.36
N ALA A 190 -3.95 19.16 -5.41
CA ALA A 190 -4.23 18.78 -6.78
C ALA A 190 -3.80 17.32 -7.04
N TRP A 191 -2.63 16.91 -6.53
CA TRP A 191 -2.14 15.53 -6.68
C TRP A 191 -3.07 14.51 -6.01
N ARG A 192 -3.57 14.78 -4.80
CA ARG A 192 -4.54 13.87 -4.16
C ARG A 192 -5.79 13.64 -4.99
N ARG A 193 -6.32 14.70 -5.60
CA ARG A 193 -7.51 14.63 -6.47
C ARG A 193 -7.22 13.90 -7.78
N LEU A 194 -6.06 14.16 -8.38
CA LEU A 194 -5.62 13.43 -9.57
C LEU A 194 -5.47 11.94 -9.28
N LEU A 195 -4.91 11.55 -8.13
CA LEU A 195 -4.84 10.14 -7.72
C LEU A 195 -6.22 9.50 -7.58
N THR A 196 -7.17 10.17 -6.91
CA THR A 196 -8.56 9.70 -6.80
C THR A 196 -9.24 9.59 -8.18
N PHE A 197 -9.00 10.57 -9.05
CA PHE A 197 -9.53 10.57 -10.41
C PHE A 197 -8.97 9.42 -11.24
N ILE A 198 -7.66 9.16 -11.18
CA ILE A 198 -7.03 8.05 -11.90
C ILE A 198 -7.50 6.70 -11.32
N GLY A 199 -7.66 6.60 -10.00
CA GLY A 199 -8.28 5.44 -9.35
C GLY A 199 -9.69 5.16 -9.89
N LYS A 200 -10.50 6.21 -10.07
CA LYS A 200 -11.82 6.13 -10.68
C LYS A 200 -11.78 5.71 -12.15
N LEU A 201 -10.91 6.32 -12.96
CA LEU A 201 -10.70 5.91 -14.37
C LEU A 201 -10.35 4.42 -14.47
N GLY A 202 -9.52 3.93 -13.54
CA GLY A 202 -9.13 2.53 -13.47
C GLY A 202 -10.27 1.57 -13.12
N LYS A 203 -11.17 1.97 -12.22
CA LYS A 203 -12.36 1.18 -11.84
C LYS A 203 -13.39 1.12 -12.97
N GLU A 204 -13.55 2.22 -13.71
CA GLU A 204 -14.53 2.34 -14.79
C GLU A 204 -14.02 1.78 -16.13
N SER A 205 -12.70 1.64 -16.32
CA SER A 205 -12.12 1.03 -17.51
C SER A 205 -12.29 -0.50 -17.51
N SER A 206 -13.36 -1.00 -18.14
CA SER A 206 -13.56 -2.44 -18.40
C SER A 206 -12.61 -3.00 -19.47
N GLN A 207 -11.85 -2.14 -20.16
CA GLN A 207 -10.92 -2.53 -21.23
C GLN A 207 -9.48 -2.66 -20.72
N GLY A 208 -8.91 -3.86 -20.82
CA GLY A 208 -7.58 -4.20 -20.28
C GLY A 208 -6.43 -3.32 -20.80
N LYS A 209 -6.46 -2.86 -22.06
CA LYS A 209 -5.41 -1.99 -22.64
C LYS A 209 -5.40 -0.57 -22.05
N THR A 210 -6.55 -0.08 -21.62
CA THR A 210 -6.73 1.22 -20.99
C THR A 210 -6.22 1.18 -19.55
N SER A 211 -6.49 0.07 -18.85
CA SER A 211 -5.96 -0.18 -17.50
C SER A 211 -4.43 -0.21 -17.48
N THR A 212 -3.77 -0.85 -18.46
CA THR A 212 -2.30 -0.89 -18.50
C THR A 212 -1.69 0.50 -18.71
N LYS A 213 -2.24 1.31 -19.63
CA LYS A 213 -1.75 2.68 -19.85
C LYS A 213 -1.93 3.59 -18.64
N LEU A 214 -3.05 3.45 -17.91
CA LEU A 214 -3.25 4.18 -16.65
C LEU A 214 -2.24 3.75 -15.59
N LEU A 215 -1.92 2.46 -15.49
CA LEU A 215 -0.90 1.95 -14.58
C LEU A 215 0.51 2.45 -14.97
N ASP A 216 0.82 2.52 -16.26
CA ASP A 216 2.07 3.09 -16.77
C ASP A 216 2.21 4.56 -16.37
N LEU A 217 1.18 5.37 -16.65
CA LEU A 217 1.14 6.79 -16.27
C LEU A 217 1.36 6.93 -14.75
N LEU A 218 0.57 6.22 -13.98
CA LEU A 218 0.65 6.23 -12.53
C LEU A 218 2.03 5.89 -11.98
N CYS A 219 2.69 4.90 -12.58
CA CYS A 219 4.06 4.54 -12.27
C CYS A 219 5.03 5.68 -12.64
N GLU A 220 4.93 6.25 -13.83
CA GLU A 220 5.76 7.40 -14.22
C GLU A 220 5.60 8.59 -13.28
N LEU A 221 4.36 8.86 -12.87
CA LEU A 221 4.02 9.92 -11.92
C LEU A 221 4.54 9.60 -10.50
N SER A 222 4.46 8.35 -10.06
CA SER A 222 4.90 7.94 -8.72
C SER A 222 6.42 7.95 -8.54
N HIS A 223 7.15 7.72 -9.63
CA HIS A 223 8.60 7.79 -9.69
C HIS A 223 9.13 9.21 -9.90
N SER A 224 8.26 10.19 -10.18
CA SER A 224 8.66 11.59 -10.16
C SER A 224 8.99 11.98 -8.71
N SER A 225 10.19 12.51 -8.48
CA SER A 225 10.79 12.82 -7.17
C SER A 225 10.07 13.92 -6.36
N LEU A 226 8.79 14.14 -6.65
CA LEU A 226 7.94 15.20 -6.13
C LEU A 226 6.92 14.67 -5.11
N LEU A 227 6.69 13.36 -5.05
CA LEU A 227 5.65 12.82 -4.17
C LEU A 227 6.03 12.83 -2.70
N SER A 228 5.15 13.37 -1.87
CA SER A 228 5.24 13.25 -0.42
C SER A 228 4.92 11.82 0.03
N LYS A 229 5.35 11.47 1.24
CA LYS A 229 5.00 10.20 1.91
C LYS A 229 3.49 9.93 1.91
N ALA A 230 2.67 10.97 2.09
CA ALA A 230 1.20 10.85 2.11
C ALA A 230 0.63 10.45 0.74
N HIS A 231 1.23 10.93 -0.35
CA HIS A 231 0.81 10.55 -1.70
C HIS A 231 1.24 9.13 -2.06
N ALA A 232 2.42 8.71 -1.62
CA ALA A 232 2.85 7.32 -1.79
C ALA A 232 1.90 6.35 -1.07
N GLU A 233 1.42 6.71 0.12
CA GLU A 233 0.43 5.90 0.86
C GLU A 233 -0.95 5.89 0.19
N GLN A 234 -1.42 7.02 -0.35
CA GLN A 234 -2.66 7.08 -1.13
C GLN A 234 -2.56 6.27 -2.44
N VAL A 235 -1.40 6.29 -3.11
CA VAL A 235 -1.11 5.41 -4.24
C VAL A 235 -1.20 3.95 -3.81
N VAL A 236 -0.65 3.57 -2.66
CA VAL A 236 -0.75 2.18 -2.19
C VAL A 236 -2.22 1.76 -1.98
N GLU A 237 -3.06 2.65 -1.45
CA GLU A 237 -4.49 2.37 -1.19
C GLU A 237 -5.28 2.15 -2.49
N GLU A 238 -5.17 3.06 -3.46
CA GLU A 238 -5.92 2.98 -4.73
C GLU A 238 -5.48 1.78 -5.61
N TYR A 239 -4.28 1.21 -5.37
CA TYR A 239 -3.66 0.21 -6.24
C TYR A 239 -3.70 -1.21 -5.65
N SER A 240 -4.08 -1.34 -4.38
CA SER A 240 -4.26 -2.62 -3.68
C SER A 240 -5.19 -3.61 -4.41
N VAL A 241 -6.00 -3.11 -5.37
CA VAL A 241 -7.00 -3.88 -6.12
C VAL A 241 -6.44 -4.57 -7.38
N ARG A 242 -5.21 -4.25 -7.85
CA ARG A 242 -4.72 -4.74 -9.17
C ARG A 242 -3.49 -5.65 -9.09
N ARG A 243 -3.72 -6.95 -9.34
CA ARG A 243 -2.66 -8.00 -9.46
C ARG A 243 -1.56 -7.67 -10.48
N GLN A 244 -1.86 -6.88 -11.51
CA GLN A 244 -0.90 -6.50 -12.55
C GLN A 244 0.27 -5.63 -12.05
N TYR A 245 0.17 -5.04 -10.85
CA TYR A 245 1.24 -4.21 -10.28
C TYR A 245 2.30 -5.02 -9.53
N VAL A 246 2.00 -6.28 -9.18
CA VAL A 246 2.89 -7.15 -8.40
C VAL A 246 4.24 -7.35 -9.10
N SER A 247 4.23 -7.63 -10.41
CA SER A 247 5.47 -7.80 -11.20
C SER A 247 6.30 -6.53 -11.25
N ARG A 248 5.66 -5.36 -11.26
CA ARG A 248 6.34 -4.06 -11.32
C ARG A 248 6.93 -3.66 -9.98
N CYS A 249 6.24 -3.89 -8.86
CA CYS A 249 6.83 -3.76 -7.52
C CYS A 249 8.10 -4.61 -7.39
N VAL A 250 8.09 -5.84 -7.92
CA VAL A 250 9.27 -6.72 -7.91
C VAL A 250 10.42 -6.11 -8.73
N GLU A 251 10.14 -5.49 -9.89
CA GLU A 251 11.15 -4.77 -10.67
C GLU A 251 11.68 -3.53 -9.94
N ASP A 252 10.82 -2.78 -9.27
CA ASP A 252 11.19 -1.58 -8.52
C ASP A 252 12.14 -1.93 -7.38
N ILE A 253 11.83 -3.01 -6.63
CA ILE A 253 12.72 -3.56 -5.58
C ILE A 253 14.05 -4.02 -6.18
N LYS A 254 14.05 -4.68 -7.35
CA LYS A 254 15.29 -5.10 -8.04
C LYS A 254 16.16 -3.92 -8.46
N LYS A 255 15.54 -2.81 -8.88
CA LYS A 255 16.23 -1.58 -9.30
C LYS A 255 16.67 -0.71 -8.11
N GLY A 256 16.20 -1.01 -6.89
CA GLY A 256 16.45 -0.18 -5.71
C GLY A 256 15.72 1.17 -5.75
N ALA A 257 14.70 1.30 -6.60
CA ALA A 257 13.89 2.51 -6.73
C ALA A 257 12.51 2.26 -6.11
N TRP A 258 11.96 3.22 -5.38
CA TRP A 258 10.59 3.13 -4.84
C TRP A 258 10.32 1.90 -3.95
N VAL A 259 11.35 1.43 -3.24
CA VAL A 259 11.37 0.15 -2.51
C VAL A 259 10.31 0.10 -1.41
N LEU A 260 10.20 1.12 -0.55
CA LEU A 260 9.27 1.09 0.58
C LEU A 260 7.81 1.09 0.15
N PRO A 261 7.38 2.01 -0.74
CA PRO A 261 6.04 1.94 -1.30
C PRO A 261 5.76 0.61 -2.01
N ALA A 262 6.73 0.06 -2.75
CA ALA A 262 6.58 -1.25 -3.40
C ALA A 262 6.39 -2.40 -2.39
N LEU A 263 7.16 -2.44 -1.30
CA LEU A 263 7.00 -3.43 -0.24
C LEU A 263 5.65 -3.30 0.50
N LYS A 264 5.24 -2.06 0.82
CA LYS A 264 3.93 -1.78 1.44
C LYS A 264 2.78 -2.19 0.51
N LEU A 265 2.90 -1.94 -0.80
CA LEU A 265 1.91 -2.35 -1.78
C LEU A 265 1.87 -3.86 -1.98
N LEU A 266 3.02 -4.52 -2.03
CA LEU A 266 3.04 -5.98 -2.08
C LEU A 266 2.38 -6.58 -0.84
N LYS A 267 2.62 -6.00 0.35
CA LYS A 267 1.95 -6.41 1.59
C LYS A 267 0.44 -6.19 1.52
N SER A 268 -0.02 -5.03 1.03
CA SER A 268 -1.45 -4.73 0.93
C SER A 268 -2.15 -5.58 -0.12
N VAL A 269 -1.60 -5.74 -1.32
CA VAL A 269 -2.17 -6.58 -2.39
C VAL A 269 -2.21 -8.05 -1.97
N SER A 270 -1.17 -8.54 -1.30
CA SER A 270 -1.11 -9.95 -0.87
C SER A 270 -1.87 -10.20 0.43
N GLY A 271 -2.09 -9.18 1.26
CA GLY A 271 -2.71 -9.27 2.58
C GLY A 271 -4.07 -8.60 2.70
N SER A 272 -4.67 -8.16 1.59
CA SER A 272 -5.97 -7.46 1.60
C SER A 272 -7.05 -8.37 2.19
N ASN A 273 -7.32 -8.13 3.47
CA ASN A 273 -8.50 -8.51 4.23
C ASN A 273 -9.77 -8.01 3.51
N SER A 274 -10.18 -8.71 2.47
CA SER A 274 -11.55 -8.65 2.00
C SER A 274 -12.39 -9.38 3.05
N LYS A 275 -12.98 -8.65 4.00
CA LYS A 275 -14.13 -9.13 4.78
C LYS A 275 -15.36 -9.46 3.92
N VAL A 276 -15.21 -9.49 2.59
CA VAL A 276 -16.20 -9.91 1.61
C VAL A 276 -15.68 -11.15 0.88
N THR A 277 -15.93 -12.30 1.49
CA THR A 277 -16.39 -13.53 0.82
C THR A 277 -15.61 -14.07 -0.38
N TYR A 278 -14.28 -14.33 -0.35
CA TYR A 278 -13.65 -15.33 -1.25
C TYR A 278 -12.33 -15.90 -0.67
N TYR A 279 -12.44 -16.82 0.31
CA TYR A 279 -11.34 -17.47 1.06
C TYR A 279 -10.35 -18.37 0.26
N LYS A 280 -10.24 -18.26 -1.07
CA LYS A 280 -9.40 -19.19 -1.87
C LYS A 280 -8.46 -18.55 -2.89
N GLN A 281 -8.48 -17.23 -3.13
CA GLN A 281 -7.62 -16.62 -4.15
C GLN A 281 -6.31 -15.99 -3.60
N ASP A 282 -6.19 -15.70 -2.30
CA ASP A 282 -5.07 -14.89 -1.78
C ASP A 282 -3.73 -15.64 -1.72
N LYS A 283 -3.74 -16.96 -1.45
CA LYS A 283 -2.50 -17.77 -1.45
C LYS A 283 -1.86 -17.96 -2.84
N SER A 284 -2.60 -17.67 -3.92
CA SER A 284 -2.08 -17.81 -5.29
C SER A 284 -0.99 -16.78 -5.61
N ILE A 285 -1.16 -15.54 -5.14
CA ILE A 285 -0.23 -14.43 -5.41
C ILE A 285 1.11 -14.68 -4.71
N PHE A 286 1.10 -15.13 -3.46
CA PHE A 286 2.33 -15.50 -2.74
C PHE A 286 3.08 -16.66 -3.39
N ASN A 287 2.35 -17.69 -3.80
CA ASN A 287 2.95 -18.84 -4.47
C ASN A 287 3.53 -18.46 -5.83
N GLU A 288 2.86 -17.58 -6.57
CA GLU A 288 3.34 -17.06 -7.85
C GLU A 288 4.57 -16.16 -7.66
N LEU A 289 4.51 -15.22 -6.72
CA LEU A 289 5.62 -14.36 -6.33
C LEU A 289 6.85 -15.18 -5.97
N ASN A 290 6.69 -16.17 -5.08
CA ASN A 290 7.83 -16.97 -4.65
C ASN A 290 8.38 -17.87 -5.77
N ARG A 291 7.51 -18.51 -6.56
CA ARG A 291 7.92 -19.35 -7.70
C ARG A 291 8.65 -18.55 -8.79
N ASN A 292 8.18 -17.34 -9.08
CA ASN A 292 8.67 -16.58 -10.23
C ASN A 292 9.85 -15.67 -9.87
N HIS A 293 9.97 -15.25 -8.61
CA HIS A 293 10.86 -14.15 -8.25
C HIS A 293 11.73 -14.38 -7.01
N ASP A 294 11.59 -15.52 -6.31
CA ASP A 294 12.34 -15.80 -5.06
C ASP A 294 12.31 -14.56 -4.13
N VAL A 295 11.09 -14.18 -3.74
CA VAL A 295 10.85 -12.87 -3.10
C VAL A 295 11.58 -12.73 -1.78
N VAL A 296 11.73 -13.83 -1.02
CA VAL A 296 12.52 -13.82 0.22
C VAL A 296 13.96 -13.37 -0.07
N LYS A 297 14.60 -13.96 -1.08
CA LYS A 297 15.94 -13.54 -1.52
C LYS A 297 15.96 -12.10 -2.01
N LEU A 298 14.99 -11.70 -2.81
CA LEU A 298 14.91 -10.34 -3.35
C LEU A 298 14.86 -9.29 -2.22
N VAL A 299 14.01 -9.53 -1.22
CA VAL A 299 13.83 -8.60 -0.09
C VAL A 299 15.07 -8.59 0.82
N THR A 300 15.71 -9.74 1.07
CA THR A 300 16.98 -9.78 1.82
C THR A 300 18.10 -9.03 1.12
N ILE A 301 18.23 -9.17 -0.21
CA ILE A 301 19.22 -8.42 -0.99
C ILE A 301 18.90 -6.91 -1.00
N SER A 302 17.62 -6.56 -1.15
CA SER A 302 17.16 -5.17 -1.09
C SER A 302 17.48 -4.52 0.26
N LEU A 303 17.25 -5.23 1.37
CA LEU A 303 17.59 -4.77 2.72
C LEU A 303 19.09 -4.44 2.83
N ALA A 304 19.95 -5.35 2.38
CA ALA A 304 21.40 -5.13 2.38
C ALA A 304 21.82 -3.95 1.49
N HIS A 305 21.15 -3.78 0.34
CA HIS A 305 21.39 -2.65 -0.55
C HIS A 305 20.97 -1.32 0.09
N CYS A 306 19.77 -1.22 0.68
CA CYS A 306 19.29 -0.03 1.36
C CYS A 306 20.20 0.36 2.53
N HIS A 307 20.65 -0.62 3.33
CA HIS A 307 21.62 -0.37 4.40
C HIS A 307 22.92 0.22 3.85
N LYS A 308 23.46 -0.36 2.77
CA LYS A 308 24.69 0.15 2.14
C LYS A 308 24.52 1.57 1.58
N GLU A 309 23.36 1.89 1.01
CA GLU A 309 23.05 3.25 0.52
C GLU A 309 22.88 4.26 1.66
N ALA A 310 22.38 3.82 2.82
CA ALA A 310 22.32 4.64 4.02
C ALA A 310 23.74 4.95 4.53
N VAL A 311 24.60 3.94 4.67
CA VAL A 311 26.00 4.10 5.10
C VAL A 311 26.77 5.07 4.18
N LYS A 312 26.62 4.93 2.84
CA LYS A 312 27.25 5.83 1.87
C LYS A 312 26.89 7.30 2.06
N ARG A 313 25.66 7.61 2.51
CA ARG A 313 25.20 9.00 2.74
C ARG A 313 25.83 9.62 3.98
N VAL A 314 26.23 8.80 4.93
CA VAL A 314 26.82 9.24 6.19
C VAL A 314 28.35 9.42 6.08
N GLN A 315 28.93 8.93 4.96
CA GLN A 315 30.34 9.04 4.53
C GLN A 315 31.34 8.46 5.54
N ASP A 316 31.52 9.07 6.72
CA ASP A 316 32.43 8.62 7.78
C ASP A 316 31.85 8.83 9.20
N LYS A 317 30.57 9.23 9.33
CA LYS A 317 29.91 9.34 10.63
C LYS A 317 29.18 8.04 10.99
N LEU A 318 28.85 7.88 12.27
CA LEU A 318 28.02 6.77 12.71
C LEU A 318 26.64 6.86 12.06
N LEU A 319 26.17 5.72 11.52
CA LEU A 319 24.83 5.60 10.96
C LEU A 319 23.80 5.88 12.05
N LEU A 320 22.86 6.80 11.75
CA LEU A 320 21.77 7.13 12.67
C LEU A 320 20.43 6.64 12.08
N PRO A 321 19.46 6.24 12.91
CA PRO A 321 18.16 5.72 12.46
C PRO A 321 17.39 6.70 11.55
N ASN A 322 17.58 8.01 11.76
CA ASN A 322 16.83 9.08 11.09
C ASN A 322 17.45 9.57 9.76
N VAL A 323 18.55 8.95 9.29
CA VAL A 323 19.19 9.33 8.03
C VAL A 323 18.25 9.02 6.86
N LEU A 324 18.01 9.99 5.98
CA LEU A 324 17.17 9.80 4.80
C LEU A 324 17.92 9.06 3.70
N VAL A 325 17.41 7.90 3.28
CA VAL A 325 18.06 7.02 2.28
C VAL A 325 17.62 7.36 0.85
N ASP A 326 16.40 7.85 0.65
CA ASP A 326 15.89 8.23 -0.69
C ASP A 326 15.31 9.65 -0.71
N ALA A 327 15.72 10.47 0.26
CA ALA A 327 15.18 11.81 0.54
C ALA A 327 13.71 11.84 1.02
N VAL A 328 13.05 10.68 1.15
CA VAL A 328 11.65 10.56 1.59
C VAL A 328 11.53 9.77 2.89
N TYR A 329 12.23 8.64 2.99
CA TYR A 329 12.15 7.71 4.12
C TYR A 329 13.47 7.59 4.87
N THR A 330 13.36 7.34 6.19
CA THR A 330 14.52 7.16 7.07
C THR A 330 15.08 5.74 7.00
N HIS A 331 16.36 5.57 7.32
CA HIS A 331 17.02 4.27 7.42
C HIS A 331 16.26 3.29 8.32
N GLN A 332 15.75 3.76 9.46
CA GLN A 332 14.92 2.96 10.35
C GLN A 332 13.64 2.47 9.67
N GLU A 333 12.95 3.34 8.92
CA GLU A 333 11.77 2.94 8.17
C GLU A 333 12.08 1.91 7.09
N HIS A 334 13.27 2.00 6.47
CA HIS A 334 13.72 0.99 5.53
C HIS A 334 13.86 -0.36 6.20
N ILE A 335 14.60 -0.48 7.31
CA ILE A 335 14.80 -1.76 7.98
C ILE A 335 13.47 -2.32 8.48
N MET A 336 12.68 -1.51 9.18
CA MET A 336 11.39 -1.93 9.75
C MET A 336 10.45 -2.44 8.66
N THR A 337 10.31 -1.72 7.53
CA THR A 337 9.42 -2.14 6.44
C THR A 337 9.87 -3.46 5.78
N HIS A 338 11.18 -3.67 5.62
CA HIS A 338 11.71 -4.92 5.06
C HIS A 338 11.49 -6.11 6.01
N LEU A 339 11.80 -5.95 7.30
CA LEU A 339 11.62 -6.98 8.31
C LEU A 339 10.14 -7.33 8.50
N ASP A 340 9.26 -6.33 8.53
CA ASP A 340 7.81 -6.50 8.60
C ASP A 340 7.24 -7.23 7.38
N PHE A 341 7.78 -6.96 6.19
CA PHE A 341 7.35 -7.64 4.98
C PHE A 341 7.87 -9.08 4.93
N LEU A 342 9.12 -9.34 5.33
CA LEU A 342 9.67 -10.69 5.45
C LEU A 342 8.87 -11.52 6.46
N GLN A 343 8.54 -10.96 7.63
CA GLN A 343 7.73 -11.66 8.63
C GLN A 343 6.34 -12.00 8.07
N PHE A 344 5.73 -11.06 7.36
CA PHE A 344 4.45 -11.27 6.69
C PHE A 344 4.53 -12.38 5.62
N LEU A 345 5.58 -12.39 4.79
CA LEU A 345 5.80 -13.43 3.77
C LEU A 345 5.96 -14.82 4.38
N LEU A 346 6.71 -14.94 5.46
CA LEU A 346 6.97 -16.24 6.10
C LEU A 346 5.67 -16.80 6.72
N LYS A 347 4.92 -15.96 7.45
CA LYS A 347 3.67 -16.35 8.11
C LYS A 347 2.56 -16.68 7.12
N GLU A 348 2.23 -15.76 6.21
CA GLU A 348 1.11 -15.94 5.28
C GLU A 348 1.46 -16.87 4.12
N GLY A 349 2.72 -16.84 3.67
CA GLY A 349 3.25 -17.70 2.62
C GLY A 349 3.48 -19.15 3.04
N SER A 350 3.40 -19.47 4.35
CA SER A 350 3.71 -20.79 4.91
C SER A 350 5.10 -21.29 4.47
N GLN A 351 6.08 -20.38 4.48
CA GLN A 351 7.45 -20.63 4.05
C GLN A 351 8.39 -20.51 5.24
N TYR A 352 9.44 -21.32 5.24
CA TYR A 352 10.52 -21.18 6.19
C TYR A 352 11.65 -20.35 5.61
N LEU A 353 12.29 -19.56 6.47
CA LEU A 353 13.50 -18.83 6.08
C LEU A 353 14.70 -19.78 6.10
N PRO A 354 15.38 -20.00 4.95
CA PRO A 354 16.56 -20.85 4.91
C PRO A 354 17.76 -20.17 5.58
N TRP A 355 18.67 -20.97 6.13
CA TRP A 355 19.89 -20.50 6.79
C TRP A 355 20.69 -19.46 5.99
N SER A 356 20.84 -19.66 4.67
CA SER A 356 21.58 -18.72 3.82
C SER A 356 21.04 -17.29 3.90
N ARG A 357 19.71 -17.12 3.95
CA ARG A 357 19.05 -15.82 4.05
C ARG A 357 19.07 -15.28 5.48
N ALA A 358 18.84 -16.13 6.48
CA ALA A 358 18.97 -15.74 7.88
C ALA A 358 20.38 -15.20 8.19
N LYS A 359 21.40 -15.88 7.67
CA LYS A 359 22.81 -15.47 7.77
C LYS A 359 23.07 -14.11 7.12
N GLU A 360 22.52 -13.85 5.92
CA GLU A 360 22.66 -12.57 5.23
C GLU A 360 22.02 -11.41 6.01
N ILE A 361 20.82 -11.62 6.58
CA ILE A 361 20.16 -10.61 7.42
C ILE A 361 21.03 -10.29 8.65
N TRP A 362 21.53 -11.34 9.32
CA TRP A 362 22.41 -11.18 10.48
C TRP A 362 23.70 -10.43 10.11
N GLU A 363 24.31 -10.78 8.98
CA GLU A 363 25.55 -10.15 8.50
C GLU A 363 25.34 -8.69 8.10
N THR A 364 24.14 -8.33 7.68
CA THR A 364 23.78 -6.95 7.33
C THR A 364 23.51 -6.09 8.57
N LEU A 365 22.73 -6.60 9.53
CA LEU A 365 22.18 -5.78 10.62
C LEU A 365 22.91 -5.94 11.95
N VAL A 366 23.56 -7.07 12.20
CA VAL A 366 24.20 -7.37 13.49
C VAL A 366 25.72 -7.39 13.37
N ALA A 367 26.26 -8.22 12.50
CA ALA A 367 27.71 -8.41 12.36
C ALA A 367 28.40 -7.31 11.53
N ASN A 368 27.62 -6.44 10.88
CA ASN A 368 28.16 -5.32 10.12
C ASN A 368 28.71 -4.26 11.09
N PRO A 369 29.99 -3.84 10.96
CA PRO A 369 30.55 -2.76 11.78
C PRO A 369 29.83 -1.42 11.56
N ASP A 370 29.29 -1.18 10.36
CA ASP A 370 28.62 0.06 10.01
C ASP A 370 27.14 0.11 10.47
N ALA A 371 26.61 -1.01 11.00
CA ALA A 371 25.24 -1.06 11.51
C ALA A 371 25.13 -0.32 12.85
N CYS A 372 24.04 0.43 13.01
CA CYS A 372 23.76 1.16 14.24
C CYS A 372 23.13 0.27 15.31
N GLU A 373 23.09 0.73 16.57
CA GLU A 373 22.51 -0.03 17.68
C GLU A 373 21.03 -0.39 17.44
N THR A 374 20.25 0.55 16.91
CA THR A 374 18.83 0.34 16.57
C THR A 374 18.65 -0.77 15.54
N ASP A 375 19.58 -0.93 14.59
CA ASP A 375 19.53 -2.01 13.59
C ASP A 375 19.69 -3.38 14.26
N ARG A 376 20.63 -3.48 15.21
CA ARG A 376 20.88 -4.69 16.00
C ARG A 376 19.66 -5.05 16.83
N GLU A 377 19.11 -4.09 17.57
CA GLU A 377 17.91 -4.29 18.40
C GLU A 377 16.70 -4.75 17.58
N MET A 378 16.41 -4.08 16.46
CA MET A 378 15.32 -4.49 15.55
C MET A 378 15.55 -5.88 14.99
N CYS A 379 16.80 -6.24 14.68
CA CYS A 379 17.13 -7.56 14.18
C CYS A 379 16.93 -8.66 15.24
N PHE A 380 17.33 -8.43 16.50
CA PHE A 380 17.11 -9.37 17.60
C PHE A 380 15.62 -9.57 17.90
N ASP A 381 14.85 -8.48 18.00
CA ASP A 381 13.39 -8.54 18.18
C ASP A 381 12.71 -9.30 17.03
N TRP A 382 13.16 -9.06 15.79
CA TRP A 382 12.64 -9.77 14.64
C TRP A 382 12.96 -11.27 14.67
N PHE A 383 14.21 -11.66 14.94
CA PHE A 383 14.59 -13.08 15.02
C PHE A 383 13.91 -13.82 16.18
N GLU A 384 13.66 -13.14 17.30
CA GLU A 384 12.88 -13.68 18.41
C GLU A 384 11.44 -13.99 17.96
N LYS A 385 10.77 -13.04 17.29
CA LYS A 385 9.41 -13.21 16.79
C LYS A 385 9.29 -14.16 15.60
N CYS A 386 10.36 -14.28 14.79
CA CYS A 386 10.42 -15.11 13.58
C CYS A 386 10.84 -16.56 13.86
N LEU A 387 11.26 -16.88 15.09
CA LEU A 387 11.66 -18.23 15.51
C LEU A 387 10.74 -19.37 15.04
N PRO A 388 9.39 -19.32 15.18
CA PRO A 388 8.52 -20.41 14.72
C PRO A 388 8.50 -20.59 13.20
N ASP A 389 8.91 -19.55 12.46
CA ASP A 389 8.96 -19.51 11.00
C ASP A 389 10.35 -19.92 10.46
N LEU A 390 11.24 -20.43 11.32
CA LEU A 390 12.55 -21.00 10.95
C LEU A 390 12.54 -22.53 11.04
N GLU A 391 13.22 -23.20 10.11
CA GLU A 391 13.49 -24.64 10.23
C GLU A 391 14.38 -24.94 11.44
N ALA A 392 14.20 -26.10 12.07
CA ALA A 392 14.97 -26.50 13.24
C ALA A 392 16.49 -26.45 13.01
N GLU A 393 16.96 -26.86 11.82
CA GLU A 393 18.38 -26.75 11.45
C GLU A 393 18.85 -25.29 11.41
N THR A 394 18.05 -24.40 10.83
CA THR A 394 18.34 -22.95 10.77
C THR A 394 18.36 -22.35 12.18
N GLN A 395 17.45 -22.75 13.07
CA GLN A 395 17.45 -22.31 14.47
C GLN A 395 18.75 -22.73 15.18
N SER A 396 19.15 -24.00 15.04
CA SER A 396 20.40 -24.51 15.62
C SER A 396 21.63 -23.82 15.05
N GLN A 397 21.68 -23.58 13.74
CA GLN A 397 22.81 -22.90 13.09
C GLN A 397 22.91 -21.44 13.51
N LEU A 398 21.79 -20.70 13.59
CA LEU A 398 21.78 -19.32 14.05
C LEU A 398 22.24 -19.22 15.50
N PHE A 399 21.76 -20.14 16.35
CA PHE A 399 22.18 -20.19 17.73
C PHE A 399 23.68 -20.46 17.87
N GLN A 400 24.18 -21.55 17.28
CA GLN A 400 25.56 -21.99 17.48
C GLN A 400 26.61 -21.14 16.75
N GLN A 401 26.30 -20.67 15.54
CA GLN A 401 27.26 -19.96 14.70
C GLN A 401 27.23 -18.45 14.87
N LYS A 402 26.13 -17.88 15.38
CA LYS A 402 25.96 -16.42 15.49
C LYS A 402 25.73 -15.99 16.93
N LEU A 403 24.63 -16.39 17.59
CA LEU A 403 24.31 -15.95 18.95
C LEU A 403 25.40 -16.33 19.97
N LEU A 404 25.89 -17.58 19.96
CA LEU A 404 26.96 -18.03 20.86
C LEU A 404 28.34 -17.43 20.55
N ARG A 405 28.49 -16.74 19.42
CA ARG A 405 29.76 -16.11 19.01
C ARG A 405 29.75 -14.59 19.15
N MET A 406 28.69 -14.02 19.72
CA MET A 406 28.63 -12.60 20.04
C MET A 406 29.62 -12.25 21.15
N ASP A 407 29.98 -10.97 21.28
CA ASP A 407 30.73 -10.49 22.44
C ASP A 407 29.77 -10.40 23.65
N PRO A 408 30.01 -11.17 24.74
CA PRO A 408 29.17 -11.13 25.93
C PRO A 408 29.06 -9.74 26.57
N SER A 409 30.07 -8.87 26.39
CA SER A 409 30.07 -7.50 26.92
C SER A 409 29.19 -6.53 26.13
N GLN A 410 28.81 -6.89 24.90
CA GLN A 410 27.89 -6.13 24.06
C GLN A 410 26.45 -6.71 24.11
N VAL A 411 26.24 -7.59 25.10
CA VAL A 411 24.98 -8.05 25.68
C VAL A 411 23.87 -6.99 25.82
N THR A 412 22.93 -6.74 24.89
CA THR A 412 21.77 -5.87 25.20
C THR A 412 20.59 -6.66 25.75
N SER A 413 19.61 -6.00 26.37
CA SER A 413 18.39 -6.66 26.89
C SER A 413 17.63 -7.42 25.79
N GLN A 414 17.46 -6.81 24.62
CA GLN A 414 16.81 -7.45 23.47
C GLN A 414 17.64 -8.63 22.92
N ALA A 415 18.97 -8.49 22.87
CA ALA A 415 19.86 -9.58 22.48
C ALA A 415 19.80 -10.76 23.46
N PHE A 416 19.70 -10.50 24.77
CA PHE A 416 19.54 -11.53 25.80
C PHE A 416 18.19 -12.24 25.68
N SER A 417 17.09 -11.50 25.45
CA SER A 417 15.76 -12.07 25.20
C SER A 417 15.76 -13.02 23.99
N CYS A 418 16.35 -12.57 22.88
CA CYS A 418 16.53 -13.40 21.69
C CYS A 418 17.40 -14.63 22.01
N PHE A 419 18.54 -14.46 22.69
CA PHE A 419 19.40 -15.57 23.11
C PHE A 419 18.65 -16.60 23.95
N LYS A 420 17.93 -16.17 25.00
CA LYS A 420 17.18 -17.05 25.90
C LYS A 420 16.14 -17.86 25.12
N THR A 421 15.42 -17.20 24.23
CA THR A 421 14.39 -17.83 23.39
C THR A 421 14.97 -18.92 22.50
N TYR A 422 16.11 -18.68 21.83
CA TYR A 422 16.79 -19.70 21.02
C TYR A 422 17.44 -20.79 21.88
N PHE A 423 18.02 -20.45 23.03
CA PHE A 423 18.56 -21.41 23.99
C PHE A 423 17.50 -22.44 24.37
N GLU A 424 16.30 -21.98 24.73
CA GLU A 424 15.21 -22.85 25.11
C GLU A 424 14.78 -23.75 23.94
N GLN A 425 14.53 -23.18 22.76
CA GLN A 425 14.06 -23.97 21.61
C GLN A 425 15.07 -25.01 21.13
N VAL A 426 16.34 -24.64 20.99
CA VAL A 426 17.38 -25.57 20.51
C VAL A 426 17.54 -26.72 21.51
N ASN A 427 17.57 -26.43 22.81
CA ASN A 427 17.68 -27.49 23.81
C ASN A 427 16.39 -28.32 23.96
N ILE A 428 15.21 -27.77 23.66
CA ILE A 428 13.95 -28.54 23.55
C ILE A 428 14.04 -29.51 22.36
N HIS A 429 14.53 -29.04 21.20
CA HIS A 429 14.68 -29.87 20.01
C HIS A 429 15.71 -30.99 20.21
N GLU A 430 16.80 -30.72 20.92
CA GLU A 430 17.81 -31.72 21.31
C GLU A 430 17.33 -32.68 22.43
N GLY A 431 16.12 -32.48 22.96
CA GLY A 431 15.54 -33.29 24.03
C GLY A 431 16.23 -33.14 25.39
N LYS A 432 16.97 -32.04 25.59
CA LYS A 432 17.65 -31.69 26.84
C LYS A 432 16.73 -30.89 27.76
N LEU A 433 15.83 -30.09 27.16
CA LEU A 433 14.74 -29.40 27.83
C LEU A 433 13.39 -29.99 27.42
N LYS A 434 12.39 -29.84 28.28
CA LYS A 434 11.02 -30.24 28.01
C LYS A 434 10.04 -29.18 28.48
N LYS A 435 9.25 -28.65 27.55
CA LYS A 435 8.21 -27.66 27.85
C LYS A 435 7.00 -28.33 28.53
N ARG A 436 6.59 -27.82 29.70
CA ARG A 436 5.35 -28.20 30.41
C ARG A 436 4.57 -26.94 30.78
N GLY A 437 3.61 -26.57 29.94
CA GLY A 437 2.86 -25.32 30.12
C GLY A 437 3.80 -24.11 30.01
N PRO A 438 3.77 -23.16 30.96
CA PRO A 438 4.67 -22.01 30.96
C PRO A 438 6.09 -22.32 31.45
N ILE A 439 6.35 -23.54 31.95
CA ILE A 439 7.62 -23.90 32.58
C ILE A 439 8.43 -24.81 31.66
N THR A 440 9.73 -24.52 31.52
CA THR A 440 10.69 -25.36 30.80
C THR A 440 11.50 -26.18 31.79
N ILE A 441 11.42 -27.52 31.70
CA ILE A 441 12.07 -28.44 32.65
C ILE A 441 13.35 -29.01 32.02
N VAL A 442 14.44 -29.03 32.80
CA VAL A 442 15.72 -29.62 32.43
C VAL A 442 15.66 -31.14 32.60
N GLU A 443 15.79 -31.86 31.49
CA GLU A 443 15.87 -33.33 31.45
C GLU A 443 17.32 -33.82 31.43
N LYS A 444 18.23 -33.05 30.79
CA LYS A 444 19.67 -33.31 30.75
C LYS A 444 20.47 -32.04 31.04
N LEU A 445 21.61 -32.18 31.72
CA LEU A 445 22.42 -31.05 32.22
C LEU A 445 23.41 -30.50 31.18
N ASP A 446 23.66 -31.22 30.09
CA ASP A 446 24.58 -30.86 29.01
C ASP A 446 23.94 -29.86 28.03
N LEU A 447 23.37 -28.78 28.55
CA LEU A 447 22.65 -27.78 27.77
C LEU A 447 23.58 -26.99 26.84
N THR A 448 23.19 -26.91 25.56
CA THR A 448 23.91 -26.15 24.54
C THR A 448 23.78 -24.66 24.83
N GLY A 449 24.90 -23.94 24.91
CA GLY A 449 24.94 -22.49 25.16
C GLY A 449 25.15 -22.07 26.62
N MET A 450 25.31 -23.03 27.55
CA MET A 450 25.58 -22.72 28.96
C MET A 450 26.86 -21.92 29.17
N ASP A 451 27.93 -22.23 28.44
CA ASP A 451 29.20 -21.50 28.55
C ASP A 451 29.04 -20.02 28.21
N PHE A 452 28.27 -19.72 27.18
CA PHE A 452 27.99 -18.35 26.77
C PHE A 452 27.09 -17.62 27.78
N LEU A 453 26.07 -18.29 28.33
CA LEU A 453 25.24 -17.74 29.40
C LEU A 453 26.06 -17.37 30.64
N TRP A 454 27.02 -18.21 31.02
CA TRP A 454 27.99 -17.89 32.09
C TRP A 454 28.87 -16.70 31.72
N GLN A 455 29.35 -16.61 30.48
CA GLN A 455 30.14 -15.45 30.04
C GLN A 455 29.33 -14.16 30.13
N ILE A 456 28.05 -14.16 29.73
CA ILE A 456 27.16 -12.99 29.89
C ILE A 456 27.07 -12.59 31.36
N SER A 457 26.84 -13.53 32.28
CA SER A 457 26.74 -13.22 33.71
C SER A 457 27.99 -12.58 34.32
N LEU A 458 29.16 -12.81 33.72
CA LEU A 458 30.46 -12.32 34.22
C LEU A 458 30.97 -11.08 33.48
N ALA A 459 30.55 -10.88 32.23
CA ALA A 459 31.09 -9.84 31.35
C ALA A 459 30.07 -8.76 30.96
N ALA A 460 28.78 -8.93 31.28
CA ALA A 460 27.76 -7.92 31.01
C ALA A 460 28.08 -6.60 31.75
N PRO A 461 28.11 -5.45 31.06
CA PRO A 461 28.41 -4.17 31.68
C PRO A 461 27.22 -3.62 32.48
N GLN A 462 25.99 -4.05 32.16
CA GLN A 462 24.76 -3.66 32.83
C GLN A 462 24.38 -4.72 33.85
N GLU A 463 24.21 -4.32 35.11
CA GLU A 463 23.88 -5.21 36.22
C GLU A 463 22.57 -5.97 35.99
N GLU A 464 21.54 -5.31 35.44
CA GLU A 464 20.25 -5.92 35.11
C GLU A 464 20.39 -7.15 34.19
N ILE A 465 21.31 -7.11 33.22
CA ILE A 465 21.52 -8.21 32.28
C ILE A 465 22.29 -9.35 32.95
N ALA A 466 23.26 -9.02 33.81
CA ALA A 466 23.96 -10.01 34.61
C ALA A 466 23.00 -10.73 35.57
N GLU A 467 22.10 -10.00 36.24
CA GLU A 467 21.07 -10.55 37.11
C GLU A 467 20.13 -11.49 36.35
N LEU A 468 19.62 -11.07 35.18
CA LEU A 468 18.79 -11.93 34.32
C LEU A 468 19.50 -13.23 33.91
N ALA A 469 20.80 -13.15 33.61
CA ALA A 469 21.61 -14.33 33.29
C ALA A 469 21.80 -15.24 34.51
N ILE A 470 22.10 -14.68 35.69
CA ILE A 470 22.25 -15.42 36.94
C ILE A 470 20.93 -16.11 37.33
N ASP A 471 19.82 -15.39 37.27
CA ASP A 471 18.50 -15.95 37.56
C ASP A 471 18.18 -17.10 36.61
N PHE A 472 18.49 -16.96 35.33
CA PHE A 472 18.29 -18.02 34.35
C PHE A 472 19.18 -19.24 34.62
N ILE A 473 20.44 -19.04 35.01
CA ILE A 473 21.34 -20.11 35.45
C ILE A 473 20.78 -20.84 36.69
N LEU A 474 20.27 -20.10 37.67
CA LEU A 474 19.66 -20.67 38.89
C LEU A 474 18.38 -21.43 38.57
N GLU A 475 17.56 -20.92 37.64
CA GLU A 475 16.37 -21.61 37.14
C GLU A 475 16.70 -22.98 36.56
N LEU A 476 17.71 -23.05 35.69
CA LEU A 476 18.17 -24.28 35.04
C LEU A 476 18.86 -25.24 36.02
N SER A 477 19.53 -24.71 37.04
CA SER A 477 20.34 -25.51 37.97
C SER A 477 19.58 -26.00 39.21
N TYR A 478 18.56 -25.28 39.67
CA TYR A 478 17.86 -25.55 40.93
C TYR A 478 16.34 -25.70 40.78
N LYS A 479 15.68 -24.76 40.09
CA LYS A 479 14.22 -24.63 40.15
C LYS A 479 13.51 -25.64 39.24
N PHE A 480 13.95 -25.76 38.00
CA PHE A 480 13.22 -26.51 36.96
C PHE A 480 13.88 -27.82 36.54
N LEU A 481 14.42 -28.58 37.50
CA LEU A 481 14.98 -29.91 37.25
C LEU A 481 13.90 -31.00 37.12
N SER A 482 14.14 -31.99 36.24
CA SER A 482 13.28 -33.18 36.15
C SER A 482 13.29 -33.99 37.46
N PRO A 483 12.22 -34.76 37.77
CA PRO A 483 12.17 -35.62 38.96
C PRO A 483 13.31 -36.64 39.04
N ARG A 484 13.91 -37.00 37.90
CA ARG A 484 15.07 -37.91 37.83
C ARG A 484 16.34 -37.23 38.36
N LEU A 485 16.60 -36.01 37.92
CA LEU A 485 17.76 -35.22 38.36
C LEU A 485 17.62 -34.80 39.84
N LYS A 486 16.38 -34.58 40.31
CA LYS A 486 16.09 -34.29 41.73
C LYS A 486 16.34 -35.47 42.69
N LYS A 487 16.79 -36.64 42.23
CA LYS A 487 17.17 -37.75 43.12
C LYS A 487 18.56 -37.58 43.75
N ASP A 488 19.46 -36.84 43.08
CA ASP A 488 20.82 -36.62 43.53
C ASP A 488 21.16 -35.12 43.56
N VAL A 489 20.31 -34.36 44.25
CA VAL A 489 20.39 -32.89 44.34
C VAL A 489 21.71 -32.44 44.96
N VAL A 490 22.24 -33.20 45.91
CA VAL A 490 23.47 -32.85 46.62
C VAL A 490 24.67 -32.84 45.67
N SER A 491 24.82 -33.86 44.81
CA SER A 491 25.92 -33.89 43.84
C SER A 491 25.80 -32.79 42.79
N LEU A 492 24.57 -32.45 42.37
CA LEU A 492 24.28 -31.36 41.45
C LEU A 492 24.67 -30.00 42.03
N HIS A 493 24.29 -29.74 43.29
CA HIS A 493 24.66 -28.49 43.97
C HIS A 493 26.17 -28.38 44.15
N HIS A 494 26.86 -29.46 44.51
CA HIS A 494 28.33 -29.46 44.59
C HIS A 494 28.97 -29.17 43.23
N ARG A 495 28.46 -29.78 42.14
CA ARG A 495 28.94 -29.51 40.79
C ARG A 495 28.75 -28.04 40.41
N PHE A 496 27.57 -27.48 40.69
CA PHE A 496 27.27 -26.07 40.45
C PHE A 496 28.20 -25.13 41.22
N ILE A 497 28.35 -25.35 42.54
CA ILE A 497 29.23 -24.53 43.39
C ILE A 497 30.68 -24.59 42.90
N ASN A 498 31.17 -25.78 42.55
CA ASN A 498 32.51 -25.95 41.99
C ASN A 498 32.68 -25.20 40.67
N GLU A 499 31.67 -25.22 39.80
CA GLU A 499 31.68 -24.48 38.54
C GLU A 499 31.73 -22.96 38.77
N CYS A 500 30.90 -22.45 39.70
CA CYS A 500 30.96 -21.05 40.12
C CYS A 500 32.35 -20.67 40.61
N TYR A 501 32.93 -21.47 41.52
CA TYR A 501 34.27 -21.23 42.06
C TYR A 501 35.34 -21.21 40.97
N ASN A 502 35.31 -22.17 40.05
CA ASN A 502 36.28 -22.27 38.96
C ASN A 502 36.22 -21.04 38.06
N ARG A 503 35.00 -20.61 37.66
CA ARG A 503 34.83 -19.45 36.78
C ARG A 503 35.21 -18.14 37.46
N LEU A 504 34.80 -17.94 38.72
CA LEU A 504 35.18 -16.76 39.51
C LEU A 504 36.69 -16.70 39.76
N LYS A 505 37.33 -17.85 40.01
CA LYS A 505 38.79 -17.94 40.18
C LYS A 505 39.53 -17.51 38.91
N VAL A 506 39.08 -17.94 37.73
CA VAL A 506 39.66 -17.50 36.45
C VAL A 506 39.56 -16.00 36.29
N VAL A 507 38.37 -15.43 36.54
CA VAL A 507 38.14 -13.97 36.47
C VAL A 507 39.06 -13.23 37.44
N ALA A 508 39.15 -13.68 38.69
CA ALA A 508 40.00 -13.09 39.73
C ALA A 508 41.50 -13.13 39.35
N MET A 509 41.97 -14.21 38.71
CA MET A 509 43.35 -14.31 38.21
C MET A 509 43.63 -13.31 37.09
N THR A 510 42.73 -13.15 36.13
CA THR A 510 42.85 -12.12 35.07
C THR A 510 42.80 -10.69 35.60
N MET A 511 42.08 -10.43 36.70
CA MET A 511 42.09 -9.12 37.36
C MET A 511 43.38 -8.90 38.17
N GLY A 512 43.89 -9.96 38.81
CA GLY A 512 45.13 -9.95 39.60
C GLY A 512 46.38 -9.68 38.76
N ASP A 513 46.48 -10.24 37.55
CA ASP A 513 47.62 -10.01 36.64
C ASP A 513 47.63 -8.60 36.01
N ARG A 514 46.51 -7.86 36.01
CA ARG A 514 46.49 -6.44 35.61
C ARG A 514 46.98 -5.50 36.71
N ALA A 515 47.14 -5.98 37.94
CA ALA A 515 47.72 -5.23 39.04
C ALA A 515 49.22 -5.58 39.19
N MET A 516 50.09 -4.99 38.37
CA MET A 516 51.54 -5.06 38.60
C MET A 516 51.94 -4.27 39.87
N PRO A 517 53.06 -4.65 40.51
CA PRO A 517 53.29 -4.45 41.95
C PRO A 517 53.59 -3.00 42.31
N LEU A 518 53.07 -2.59 43.48
CA LEU A 518 53.42 -1.33 44.16
C LEU A 518 54.94 -1.13 44.19
N PRO A 519 55.45 0.08 43.88
CA PRO A 519 56.88 0.34 43.93
C PRO A 519 57.39 0.19 45.38
N CYS A 520 58.41 -0.65 45.57
CA CYS A 520 59.11 -0.76 46.85
C CYS A 520 59.66 0.61 47.29
N PRO A 521 59.54 0.98 48.57
CA PRO A 521 60.07 2.25 49.06
C PRO A 521 61.60 2.20 49.07
N THR A 522 62.23 3.14 48.38
CA THR A 522 63.68 3.40 48.44
C THR A 522 64.08 3.83 49.86
N PRO A 523 65.21 3.35 50.40
CA PRO A 523 65.66 3.77 51.73
C PRO A 523 66.21 5.21 51.68
N PRO A 524 66.14 5.96 52.79
CA PRO A 524 66.60 7.35 52.83
C PRO A 524 68.13 7.40 52.73
N ARG A 525 68.65 8.23 51.82
CA ARG A 525 70.07 8.56 51.76
C ARG A 525 70.39 9.58 52.85
N HIS A 526 71.36 9.26 53.70
CA HIS A 526 72.11 10.23 54.50
C HIS A 526 73.16 10.93 53.67
#